data_AF-A0A374BQN7-F1
#
_entry.id   AF-A0A374BQN7-F1
#
_cell.length_a   1.000
_cell.length_b   1.000
_cell.length_c   1.000
_cell.angle_alpha   90.00
_cell.angle_beta   90.00
_cell.angle_gamma   90.00
#
_symmetry.space_group_name_H-M   'P 1'
#
loop_
_entity.id
_entity.type
_entity.pdbx_description
1 polymer ?
#
loop_
_entity_poly.entity_id
_entity_poly.type
_entity_poly.pdbx_seq_one_letter_code
_entity_poly.pdbx_strand_id
1 'polypeptide(L)'
;MMALCMGMLVFAASCDNKKAETKAEPAKVEVEVITDSAFQQKAAGDYASLDQKTVITLNSDFTVTTKNYKKNYYKWEFMVQPQGSEANIMLASKGMDTDIKDQAIIDVEEGKIVVNNETFRKAAK
;
A
#
# COMPACT_ATOMS: atom_id res chain seq x y z
N MET A 1 -48.29 -22.35 -27.66
CA MET A 1 -49.63 -21.98 -28.15
C MET A 1 -50.26 -21.07 -27.10
N MET A 2 -50.53 -19.81 -27.48
CA MET A 2 -51.41 -18.82 -26.81
C MET A 2 -51.09 -18.41 -25.35
N ALA A 3 -51.20 -17.17 -24.91
CA ALA A 3 -51.62 -15.92 -25.53
C ALA A 3 -51.13 -14.73 -24.68
N LEU A 4 -50.87 -13.63 -25.37
CA LEU A 4 -50.86 -12.25 -24.92
C LEU A 4 -52.08 -11.92 -24.02
N CYS A 5 -51.87 -11.12 -22.99
CA CYS A 5 -52.89 -10.16 -22.51
C CYS A 5 -52.22 -8.81 -22.29
N MET A 6 -52.50 -7.89 -23.21
CA MET A 6 -52.28 -6.45 -23.08
C MET A 6 -53.40 -5.83 -22.23
N GLY A 7 -53.02 -4.81 -21.47
CA GLY A 7 -53.91 -3.85 -20.80
C GLY A 7 -53.23 -3.38 -19.51
N MET A 8 -52.96 -2.11 -19.23
CA MET A 8 -53.50 -0.87 -19.76
C MET A 8 -52.47 0.23 -19.44
N LEU A 9 -52.22 1.13 -20.41
CA LEU A 9 -51.44 2.35 -20.22
C LEU A 9 -52.25 3.39 -19.45
N VAL A 10 -51.63 4.03 -18.45
CA VAL A 10 -51.97 5.40 -18.06
C VAL A 10 -50.69 6.22 -17.96
N PHE A 11 -50.33 6.86 -19.08
CA PHE A 11 -49.42 8.01 -19.06
C PHE A 11 -50.24 9.24 -18.66
N ALA A 12 -49.93 9.81 -17.49
CA ALA A 12 -50.17 11.22 -17.23
C ALA A 12 -48.83 11.95 -17.40
N ALA A 13 -48.71 12.67 -18.51
CA ALA A 13 -47.85 13.85 -18.64
C ALA A 13 -48.39 14.92 -17.66
N SER A 14 -47.65 15.87 -17.09
CA SER A 14 -46.33 16.46 -17.29
C SER A 14 -46.15 17.49 -16.17
N CYS A 15 -44.93 17.71 -15.67
CA CYS A 15 -44.39 19.05 -15.36
C CYS A 15 -42.96 18.91 -14.80
N ASP A 16 -42.04 19.47 -15.58
CA ASP A 16 -40.64 19.72 -15.29
C ASP A 16 -40.35 20.17 -13.86
N ASN A 17 -39.43 19.46 -13.22
CA ASN A 17 -38.17 20.06 -12.75
C ASN A 17 -37.21 18.94 -12.31
N LYS A 18 -36.26 18.64 -13.21
CA LYS A 18 -34.89 18.18 -12.93
C LYS A 18 -34.75 17.25 -11.72
N LYS A 19 -35.09 15.97 -11.90
CA LYS A 19 -34.63 14.90 -11.01
C LYS A 19 -33.11 14.88 -11.08
N ALA A 20 -32.46 15.43 -10.05
CA ALA A 20 -31.04 15.24 -9.85
C ALA A 20 -30.78 13.74 -9.84
N GLU A 21 -30.10 13.26 -10.88
CA GLU A 21 -29.43 11.98 -10.83
C GLU A 21 -28.45 12.09 -9.65
N THR A 22 -28.78 11.44 -8.54
CA THR A 22 -27.79 11.13 -7.52
C THR A 22 -26.81 10.20 -8.22
N LYS A 23 -25.78 10.82 -8.81
CA LYS A 23 -24.58 10.18 -9.31
C LYS A 23 -24.10 9.31 -8.15
N ALA A 24 -24.30 8.00 -8.26
CA ALA A 24 -23.75 7.07 -7.30
C ALA A 24 -22.24 7.35 -7.27
N GLU A 25 -21.78 7.89 -6.14
CA GLU A 25 -20.38 8.08 -5.89
C GLU A 25 -19.74 6.68 -5.98
N PRO A 26 -18.70 6.48 -6.80
CA PRO A 26 -18.06 5.18 -6.87
C PRO A 26 -17.60 4.82 -5.46
N ALA A 27 -18.12 3.72 -4.91
CA ALA A 27 -17.74 3.22 -3.60
C ALA A 27 -16.21 3.15 -3.55
N LYS A 28 -15.60 3.98 -2.70
CA LYS A 28 -14.17 3.96 -2.44
C LYS A 28 -13.86 2.60 -1.83
N VAL A 29 -13.28 1.70 -2.61
CA VAL A 29 -12.77 0.43 -2.10
C VAL A 29 -11.63 0.78 -1.15
N GLU A 30 -11.89 0.71 0.15
CA GLU A 30 -10.84 0.83 1.16
C GLU A 30 -9.95 -0.41 1.04
N VAL A 31 -8.76 -0.23 0.48
CA VAL A 31 -7.72 -1.26 0.53
C VAL A 31 -7.25 -1.33 1.98
N GLU A 32 -7.63 -2.40 2.66
CA GLU A 32 -7.22 -2.66 4.04
C GLU A 32 -5.69 -2.81 4.11
N VAL A 33 -5.04 -1.98 4.92
CA VAL A 33 -3.59 -2.04 5.13
C VAL A 33 -3.31 -3.19 6.08
N ILE A 34 -2.55 -4.19 5.62
CA ILE A 34 -2.10 -5.32 6.45
C ILE A 34 -1.24 -4.77 7.59
N THR A 35 -1.50 -5.19 8.83
CA THR A 35 -0.74 -4.77 10.01
C THR A 35 -0.23 -5.94 10.83
N ASP A 36 0.94 -5.76 11.45
CA ASP A 36 1.52 -6.68 12.43
C ASP A 36 2.42 -5.87 13.36
N SER A 37 1.88 -5.43 14.50
CA SER A 37 2.61 -4.53 15.41
C SER A 37 3.88 -5.16 15.98
N ALA A 38 3.90 -6.46 16.21
CA ALA A 38 5.10 -7.13 16.72
C ALA A 38 6.21 -7.12 15.67
N PHE A 39 5.88 -7.45 14.42
CA PHE A 39 6.83 -7.42 13.32
C PHE A 39 7.30 -6.00 13.02
N GLN A 40 6.39 -5.03 12.96
CA GLN A 40 6.70 -3.61 12.74
C GLN A 40 7.73 -3.08 13.75
N GLN A 41 7.55 -3.39 15.04
CA GLN A 41 8.50 -2.96 16.07
C GLN A 41 9.87 -3.62 15.94
N LYS A 42 9.91 -4.91 15.55
CA LYS A 42 11.19 -5.59 15.27
C LYS A 42 11.87 -5.07 14.00
N ALA A 43 11.08 -4.70 13.00
CA ALA A 43 11.54 -4.12 11.74
C ALA A 43 12.07 -2.70 11.92
N ALA A 44 11.49 -1.90 12.82
CA ALA A 44 11.89 -0.51 13.02
C ALA A 44 13.40 -0.34 13.34
N GLY A 45 14.04 0.61 12.67
CA GLY A 45 15.44 0.96 12.85
C GLY A 45 16.18 1.29 11.55
N ASP A 46 17.47 1.61 11.71
CA ASP A 46 18.37 1.99 10.62
C ASP A 46 19.02 0.75 9.99
N TYR A 47 18.88 0.62 8.67
CA TYR A 47 19.57 -0.38 7.87
C TYR A 47 20.61 0.31 7.00
N ALA A 48 21.88 0.08 7.30
CA ALA A 48 23.00 0.75 6.65
C ALA A 48 23.71 -0.16 5.62
N SER A 49 24.28 0.46 4.59
CA SER A 49 25.22 -0.19 3.67
C SER A 49 26.52 -0.57 4.39
N LEU A 50 27.34 -1.41 3.77
CA LEU A 50 28.64 -1.82 4.33
C LEU A 50 29.56 -0.63 4.66
N ASP A 51 29.55 0.40 3.82
CA ASP A 51 30.33 1.63 4.02
C ASP A 51 29.63 2.67 4.92
N GLN A 52 28.45 2.34 5.43
CA GLN A 52 27.59 3.16 6.31
C GLN A 52 27.16 4.50 5.72
N LYS A 53 27.37 4.74 4.41
CA LYS A 53 27.00 6.00 3.77
C LYS A 53 25.53 6.06 3.42
N THR A 54 24.98 4.92 3.01
CA THR A 54 23.57 4.78 2.64
C THR A 54 22.81 4.16 3.80
N VAL A 55 21.68 4.78 4.16
CA VAL A 55 20.82 4.30 5.25
C VAL A 55 19.37 4.31 4.81
N ILE A 56 18.66 3.21 5.06
CA ILE A 56 17.20 3.10 4.96
C ILE A 56 16.68 2.91 6.39
N THR A 57 15.94 3.88 6.90
CA THR A 57 15.33 3.82 8.22
C THR A 57 13.86 3.46 8.07
N LEU A 58 13.48 2.30 8.61
CA LEU A 58 12.07 1.92 8.73
C LEU A 58 11.55 2.34 10.10
N ASN A 59 10.36 2.94 10.14
CA ASN A 59 9.64 3.20 11.39
C ASN A 59 8.48 2.21 11.54
N SER A 60 8.03 1.95 12.78
CA SER A 60 6.95 1.00 13.05
C SER A 60 5.56 1.46 12.59
N ASP A 61 5.43 2.74 12.21
CA ASP A 61 4.20 3.38 11.71
C ASP A 61 4.09 3.36 10.17
N PHE A 62 4.85 2.49 9.50
CA PHE A 62 4.94 2.39 8.04
C PHE A 62 5.63 3.56 7.32
N THR A 63 6.24 4.50 8.05
CA THR A 63 7.06 5.54 7.40
C THR A 63 8.50 5.07 7.15
N VAL A 64 9.14 5.68 6.15
CA VAL A 64 10.53 5.42 5.77
C VAL A 64 11.28 6.73 5.64
N THR A 65 12.56 6.74 6.01
CA THR A 65 13.48 7.78 5.56
C THR A 65 14.71 7.14 4.91
N THR A 66 15.29 7.84 3.94
CA THR A 66 16.46 7.35 3.20
C THR A 66 17.54 8.42 3.15
N LYS A 67 18.79 8.01 3.41
CA LYS A 67 19.97 8.86 3.30
C LYS A 67 20.90 8.30 2.23
N ASN A 68 21.35 9.16 1.32
CA ASN A 68 22.29 8.85 0.23
C ASN A 68 21.91 7.64 -0.64
N TYR A 69 20.61 7.38 -0.81
CA TYR A 69 20.12 6.31 -1.68
C TYR A 69 19.59 6.86 -3.00
N LYS A 70 19.56 6.01 -4.03
CA LYS A 70 19.07 6.35 -5.38
C LYS A 70 17.59 6.76 -5.44
N LYS A 71 16.80 6.41 -4.41
CA LYS A 71 15.38 6.74 -4.29
C LYS A 71 15.09 7.27 -2.89
N ASN A 72 14.18 8.25 -2.82
CA ASN A 72 13.66 8.77 -1.56
C ASN A 72 12.38 8.02 -1.18
N TYR A 73 12.54 6.93 -0.43
CA TYR A 73 11.38 6.20 0.09
C TYR A 73 10.77 6.94 1.26
N TYR A 74 9.45 6.92 1.35
CA TYR A 74 8.71 7.59 2.43
C TYR A 74 7.72 6.67 3.14
N LYS A 75 7.39 5.51 2.55
CA LYS A 75 6.42 4.54 3.09
C LYS A 75 6.88 3.12 2.82
N TRP A 76 6.57 2.22 3.74
CA TRP A 76 6.66 0.78 3.53
C TRP A 76 5.33 0.10 3.88
N GLU A 77 5.02 -1.03 3.25
CA GLU A 77 3.80 -1.80 3.52
C GLU A 77 4.07 -3.30 3.36
N PHE A 78 3.36 -4.14 4.10
CA PHE A 78 3.41 -5.59 3.90
C PHE A 78 2.72 -5.96 2.59
N MET A 79 3.32 -6.86 1.81
CA MET A 79 2.64 -7.42 0.63
C MET A 79 1.64 -8.51 1.02
N VAL A 80 1.94 -9.25 2.08
CA VAL A 80 1.13 -10.31 2.70
C VAL A 80 1.42 -10.34 4.20
N GLN A 81 0.58 -10.99 5.01
CA GLN A 81 0.84 -11.16 6.44
C GLN A 81 2.23 -11.80 6.67
N PRO A 82 3.10 -11.20 7.50
CA PRO A 82 4.37 -11.81 7.86
C PRO A 82 4.18 -13.19 8.50
N GLN A 83 5.08 -14.13 8.18
CA GLN A 83 5.15 -15.44 8.82
C GLN A 83 6.57 -15.64 9.33
N GLY A 84 6.75 -15.67 10.65
CA GLY A 84 8.07 -15.80 11.25
C GLY A 84 8.88 -14.50 11.21
N SER A 85 10.16 -14.60 10.87
CA SER A 85 11.13 -13.50 10.90
C SER A 85 11.32 -12.77 9.57
N GLU A 86 10.85 -13.35 8.45
CA GLU A 86 10.96 -12.75 7.12
C GLU A 86 9.62 -12.21 6.61
N ALA A 87 9.67 -11.10 5.87
CA ALA A 87 8.51 -10.55 5.16
C ALA A 87 8.89 -9.95 3.80
N ASN A 88 7.98 -10.10 2.82
CA ASN A 88 8.01 -9.32 1.60
C ASN A 88 7.27 -7.99 1.83
N ILE A 89 7.96 -6.89 1.56
CA ILE A 89 7.42 -5.55 1.73
C ILE A 89 7.49 -4.77 0.43
N MET A 90 6.68 -3.73 0.33
CA MET A 90 6.76 -2.73 -0.71
C MET A 90 7.31 -1.43 -0.13
N LEU A 91 8.34 -0.88 -0.75
CA LEU A 91 8.86 0.47 -0.47
C LEU A 91 8.28 1.43 -1.51
N ALA A 92 7.71 2.54 -1.05
CA ALA A 92 7.12 3.55 -1.92
C ALA A 92 7.96 4.82 -1.94
N SER A 93 8.20 5.34 -3.13
CA SER A 93 8.74 6.67 -3.39
C SER A 93 7.74 7.49 -4.22
N LYS A 94 7.79 8.81 -4.12
CA LYS A 94 6.87 9.67 -4.87
C LYS A 94 7.18 9.61 -6.37
N GLY A 95 6.20 9.21 -7.17
CA GLY A 95 6.18 9.44 -8.61
C GLY A 95 5.33 10.67 -8.97
N MET A 96 5.14 10.91 -10.27
CA MET A 96 4.45 12.09 -10.78
C MET A 96 2.95 12.05 -10.48
N ASP A 97 2.28 10.96 -10.83
CA ASP A 97 0.83 10.78 -10.63
C ASP A 97 0.50 9.70 -9.60
N THR A 98 1.43 8.77 -9.39
CA THR A 98 1.30 7.64 -8.47
C THR A 98 2.63 7.30 -7.84
N ASP A 99 2.60 6.57 -6.73
CA ASP A 99 3.81 6.10 -6.08
C ASP A 99 4.55 5.10 -6.96
N ILE A 100 5.87 5.22 -6.98
CA ILE A 100 6.76 4.19 -7.52
C ILE A 100 7.01 3.19 -6.40
N LYS A 101 6.74 1.91 -6.70
CA LYS A 101 6.76 0.80 -5.75
C LYS A 101 7.91 -0.16 -6.08
N ASP A 102 8.79 -0.39 -5.11
CA ASP A 102 9.90 -1.36 -5.19
C ASP A 102 9.71 -2.46 -4.14
N GLN A 103 9.81 -3.72 -4.53
CA GLN A 103 9.78 -4.82 -3.58
C GLN A 103 11.09 -4.92 -2.81
N ALA A 104 10.98 -5.24 -1.53
CA ALA A 104 12.10 -5.56 -0.67
C ALA A 104 11.78 -6.78 0.20
N ILE A 105 12.82 -7.44 0.68
CA ILE A 105 12.73 -8.52 1.66
C ILE A 105 13.36 -8.03 2.95
N ILE A 106 12.64 -8.15 4.06
CA ILE A 106 13.14 -7.85 5.40
C ILE A 106 13.22 -9.14 6.21
N ASP A 107 14.31 -9.29 6.94
CA ASP A 107 14.53 -10.34 7.92
C ASP A 107 14.85 -9.66 9.26
N VAL A 108 13.90 -9.72 10.19
CA VAL A 108 14.01 -9.01 11.46
C VAL A 108 14.88 -9.73 12.49
N GLU A 109 15.20 -11.00 12.25
CA GLU A 109 16.09 -11.78 13.11
C GLU A 109 17.55 -11.54 12.74
N GLU A 110 17.87 -11.52 11.44
CA GLU A 110 19.20 -11.13 10.96
C GLU A 110 19.44 -9.62 10.92
N GLY A 111 18.39 -8.81 11.17
CA GLY A 111 18.44 -7.36 11.06
C GLY A 111 18.81 -6.89 9.65
N LYS A 112 18.26 -7.55 8.62
CA LYS A 112 18.63 -7.41 7.20
C LYS A 112 17.45 -6.86 6.40
N ILE A 113 17.74 -5.99 5.43
CA ILE A 113 16.80 -5.66 4.34
C ILE A 113 17.54 -5.76 3.01
N VAL A 114 16.89 -6.38 2.02
CA VAL A 114 17.39 -6.50 0.65
C VAL A 114 16.50 -5.68 -0.28
N VAL A 115 17.09 -4.67 -0.93
CA VAL A 115 16.41 -3.77 -1.85
C VAL A 115 17.19 -3.75 -3.16
N ASN A 116 16.57 -4.09 -4.29
CA ASN A 116 17.23 -4.11 -5.60
C ASN A 116 18.58 -4.87 -5.61
N ASN A 117 18.61 -6.07 -5.02
CA ASN A 117 19.80 -6.93 -4.85
C ASN A 117 20.94 -6.32 -4.00
N GLU A 118 20.70 -5.21 -3.31
CA GLU A 118 21.62 -4.64 -2.34
C GLU A 118 21.17 -5.00 -0.92
N THR A 119 22.11 -5.40 -0.07
CA THR A 119 21.85 -5.77 1.32
C THR A 119 22.25 -4.64 2.25
N PHE A 120 21.33 -4.26 3.14
CA PHE A 120 21.55 -3.32 4.23
C PHE A 120 21.31 -4.03 5.56
N ARG A 121 22.06 -3.65 6.59
CA ARG A 121 22.00 -4.29 7.90
C ARG A 121 21.83 -3.28 9.03
N LYS A 122 21.09 -3.67 10.06
CA LYS A 122 21.14 -3.01 11.36
C LYS A 122 22.53 -3.13 11.96
N ALA A 123 22.91 -2.18 12.79
CA ALA A 123 24.06 -2.34 13.66
C ALA A 123 23.88 -3.61 14.51
N ALA A 124 24.94 -4.42 14.61
CA ALA A 124 24.95 -5.52 15.56
C ALA A 124 24.77 -4.97 16.98
N LYS A 125 23.94 -5.64 17.77
CA LYS A 125 23.76 -5.34 19.20
C LYS A 125 24.93 -5.88 20.02
#